data_AF-A0A1V3QCK9-F1
#
_entry.id   AF-A0A1V3QCK9-F1
#
_cell.length_a   1.000
_cell.length_b   1.000
_cell.length_c   1.000
_cell.angle_alpha   90.00
_cell.angle_beta   90.00
_cell.angle_gamma   90.00
#
_symmetry.space_group_name_H-M   'P 1'
#
loop_
_entity.id
_entity.type
_entity.pdbx_description
1 polymer ?
#
loop_
_entity_poly.entity_id
_entity_poly.type
_entity_poly.pdbx_seq_one_letter_code
_entity_poly.pdbx_strand_id
1 'polypeptide(L)'
;MSTNVGVVRLYPGDRYSITAQEFALDAELFRGIKGAAISNETKDSAYDLSIRIVQHDFSGQVTISIGFRLSSIAGRAIQTVDELRPLANWTEQVMLHRAIFFELAFMGVRAPWVATEDAIKGLYPFLRLARTLSRLHLLAKSLNSELALTEDFEFSTEDVGDIDLAFALLKGERRSVNIESIELDPVLPLVDVLDKNFYCTTTLSLTIFGQLLGEIPVGIELSGFLIERLPDSEKVRLSMGETGRAWISYAKHDNEKNRLAREHQ
;
A
#
# COMPACT_ATOMS: atom_id res chain seq x y z
N MET A 1 36.18 13.75 14.79
CA MET A 1 35.25 13.61 13.64
C MET A 1 34.29 14.78 13.70
N SER A 2 34.08 15.50 12.60
CA SER A 2 33.03 16.52 12.50
C SER A 2 31.75 15.85 11.98
N THR A 3 30.68 15.90 12.75
CA THR A 3 29.35 15.42 12.33
C THR A 3 28.54 16.61 11.85
N ASN A 4 28.02 16.55 10.62
CA ASN A 4 27.14 17.59 10.09
C ASN A 4 25.76 17.00 9.85
N VAL A 5 24.73 17.59 10.45
CA VAL A 5 23.34 17.19 10.24
C VAL A 5 22.86 17.71 8.88
N GLY A 6 22.07 16.91 8.19
CA GLY A 6 21.45 17.25 6.92
C GLY A 6 20.32 16.30 6.58
N VAL A 7 19.91 16.31 5.31
CA VAL A 7 18.79 15.50 4.82
C VAL A 7 19.20 14.80 3.54
N VAL A 8 18.80 13.54 3.41
CA VAL A 8 18.81 12.80 2.15
C VAL A 8 17.38 12.75 1.64
N ARG A 9 17.13 13.33 0.46
CA ARG A 9 15.82 13.28 -0.20
C ARG A 9 15.88 12.31 -1.36
N LEU A 10 14.87 11.44 -1.43
CA LEU A 10 14.73 10.45 -2.47
C LEU A 10 13.48 10.77 -3.28
N TYR A 11 13.66 10.89 -4.59
CA TYR A 11 12.62 11.18 -5.55
C TYR A 11 12.53 10.03 -6.57
N PRO A 12 11.32 9.61 -6.96
CA PRO A 12 11.13 8.72 -8.11
C PRO A 12 11.63 9.37 -9.41
N GLY A 13 12.30 8.60 -10.27
CA GLY A 13 12.82 9.06 -11.56
C GLY A 13 14.32 9.40 -11.55
N ASP A 14 14.85 9.80 -12.70
CA ASP A 14 16.27 10.14 -12.89
C ASP A 14 16.61 11.60 -12.51
N ARG A 15 15.59 12.40 -12.21
CA ARG A 15 15.70 13.83 -11.86
C ARG A 15 14.50 14.25 -11.03
N TYR A 16 14.66 15.35 -10.31
CA TYR A 16 13.56 15.99 -9.60
C TYR A 16 12.37 16.31 -10.52
N SER A 17 11.15 16.03 -10.04
CA SER A 17 9.88 16.43 -10.64
C SER A 17 8.98 17.06 -9.59
N ILE A 18 8.24 18.10 -9.95
CA ILE A 18 7.26 18.76 -9.04
C ILE A 18 6.09 17.85 -8.66
N THR A 19 5.85 16.79 -9.42
CA THR A 19 4.79 15.79 -9.15
C THR A 19 5.30 14.57 -8.41
N ALA A 20 6.61 14.46 -8.19
CA ALA A 20 7.21 13.34 -7.50
C ALA A 20 6.90 13.41 -6.01
N GLN A 21 6.45 12.29 -5.43
CA GLN A 21 6.38 12.19 -3.98
C GLN A 21 7.81 12.23 -3.42
N GLU A 22 8.07 13.07 -2.42
CA GLU A 22 9.36 13.11 -1.73
C GLU A 22 9.37 12.10 -0.59
N PHE A 23 10.47 11.36 -0.46
CA PHE A 23 10.83 10.62 0.75
C PHE A 23 12.10 11.22 1.35
N ALA A 24 11.97 11.91 2.47
CA ALA A 24 13.07 12.62 3.13
C ALA A 24 13.52 11.88 4.39
N LEU A 25 14.84 11.76 4.55
CA LEU A 25 15.47 11.11 5.68
C LEU A 25 16.50 12.07 6.30
N ASP A 26 16.27 12.42 7.57
CA ASP A 26 17.28 13.13 8.35
C ASP A 26 18.50 12.24 8.54
N ALA A 27 19.69 12.80 8.32
CA ALA A 27 20.92 12.05 8.35
C ALA A 27 22.11 12.90 8.80
N GLU A 28 23.21 12.23 9.05
CA GLU A 28 24.47 12.81 9.50
C GLU A 28 25.58 12.45 8.52
N LEU A 29 26.36 13.45 8.13
CA LEU A 29 27.53 13.29 7.28
C LEU A 29 28.80 13.16 8.15
N PHE A 30 29.49 12.05 7.97
CA PHE A 30 30.78 11.73 8.58
C PHE A 30 31.87 11.78 7.50
N ARG A 31 32.94 12.52 7.75
CA ARG A 31 34.10 12.60 6.85
C ARG A 31 35.33 12.00 7.51
N GLY A 32 36.06 11.17 6.78
CA GLY A 32 37.31 10.56 7.22
C GLY A 32 38.34 10.48 6.09
N ILE A 33 39.52 9.95 6.41
CA ILE A 33 40.66 9.88 5.48
C ILE A 33 40.32 8.98 4.27
N LYS A 34 39.47 7.97 4.44
CA LYS A 34 39.10 7.00 3.39
C LYS A 34 37.86 7.39 2.58
N GLY A 35 37.26 8.55 2.85
CA GLY A 35 36.06 9.03 2.16
C GLY A 35 34.99 9.57 3.10
N ALA A 36 33.72 9.42 2.72
CA ALA A 36 32.58 9.95 3.45
C ALA A 36 31.52 8.86 3.70
N ALA A 37 30.77 9.03 4.78
CA ALA A 37 29.61 8.21 5.10
C ALA A 37 28.44 9.12 5.48
N ILE A 38 27.24 8.76 5.07
CA ILE A 38 25.99 9.38 5.50
C ILE A 38 25.17 8.31 6.19
N SER A 39 24.73 8.56 7.42
CA SER A 39 23.95 7.61 8.21
C SER A 39 22.87 8.32 9.03
N ASN A 40 21.76 7.64 9.31
CA ASN A 40 20.74 8.10 10.25
C ASN A 40 20.65 7.21 11.52
N GLU A 41 21.69 6.43 11.82
CA GLU A 41 21.71 5.49 12.95
C GLU A 41 21.44 6.16 14.31
N THR A 42 21.82 7.42 14.47
CA THR A 42 21.64 8.21 15.70
C THR A 42 20.28 8.94 15.76
N LYS A 43 19.50 8.90 14.69
CA LYS A 43 18.20 9.56 14.59
C LYS A 43 17.09 8.64 15.06
N ASP A 44 16.09 9.19 15.74
CA ASP A 44 14.83 8.48 15.99
C ASP A 44 14.05 8.42 14.67
N SER A 45 13.95 7.23 14.09
CA SER A 45 13.47 6.99 12.72
C SER A 45 13.08 5.53 12.55
N ALA A 46 11.99 5.30 11.81
CA ALA A 46 11.51 4.00 11.34
C ALA A 46 12.43 3.34 10.30
N TYR A 47 13.38 4.11 9.78
CA TYR A 47 14.27 3.73 8.69
C TYR A 47 15.73 3.70 9.12
N ASP A 48 16.47 2.79 8.50
CA ASP A 48 17.93 2.80 8.48
C ASP A 48 18.40 3.23 7.09
N LEU A 49 19.27 4.23 7.06
CA LEU A 49 19.94 4.73 5.87
C LEU A 49 21.45 4.68 6.11
N SER A 50 22.18 4.08 5.17
CA SER A 50 23.63 4.13 5.13
C SER A 50 24.10 4.33 3.70
N ILE A 51 24.81 5.43 3.44
CA ILE A 51 25.48 5.70 2.18
C ILE A 51 26.97 5.78 2.46
N ARG A 52 27.76 4.87 1.90
CA ARG A 52 29.21 4.87 2.02
C ARG A 52 29.83 5.27 0.69
N ILE A 53 30.72 6.27 0.73
CA ILE A 53 31.45 6.81 -0.41
C ILE A 53 32.94 6.52 -0.17
N VAL A 54 33.48 5.54 -0.89
CA VAL A 54 34.90 5.16 -0.81
C VAL A 54 35.63 5.74 -2.01
N GLN A 55 36.74 6.44 -1.77
CA GLN A 55 37.64 6.87 -2.83
C GLN A 55 38.58 5.71 -3.20
N HIS A 56 38.54 5.27 -4.46
CA HIS A 56 39.45 4.27 -5.01
C HIS A 56 40.22 4.88 -6.18
N ASP A 57 41.53 5.10 -6.01
CA ASP A 57 42.55 5.53 -6.97
C ASP A 57 42.18 6.67 -7.97
N PHE A 58 41.10 6.54 -8.76
CA PHE A 58 40.55 7.55 -9.67
C PHE A 58 39.00 7.57 -9.79
N SER A 59 38.26 6.73 -9.05
CA SER A 59 36.79 6.71 -9.04
C SER A 59 36.21 6.52 -7.63
N GLY A 60 35.03 7.09 -7.39
CA GLY A 60 34.29 6.88 -6.14
C GLY A 60 33.38 5.67 -6.27
N GLN A 61 33.46 4.71 -5.35
CA GLN A 61 32.45 3.66 -5.21
C GLN A 61 31.43 4.11 -4.16
N VAL A 62 30.16 4.11 -4.54
CA VAL A 62 29.04 4.44 -3.64
C VAL A 62 28.24 3.18 -3.35
N THR A 63 28.05 2.88 -2.07
CA THR A 63 27.17 1.80 -1.60
C THR A 63 26.02 2.42 -0.84
N ILE A 64 24.79 2.03 -1.19
CA ILE A 64 23.56 2.45 -0.50
C ILE A 64 22.98 1.23 0.21
N SER A 65 22.54 1.44 1.45
CA SER A 65 21.63 0.54 2.15
C SER A 65 20.48 1.37 2.71
N ILE A 66 19.26 0.92 2.43
CA ILE A 66 18.03 1.47 3.00
C ILE A 66 17.24 0.29 3.55
N GLY A 67 16.77 0.40 4.78
CA GLY A 67 16.01 -0.64 5.46
C GLY A 67 15.02 -0.07 6.45
N PHE A 68 14.27 -0.97 7.09
CA PHE A 68 13.42 -0.66 8.22
C PHE A 68 14.15 -0.94 9.52
N ARG A 69 14.05 -0.01 10.46
CA ARG A 69 14.41 -0.24 11.84
C ARG A 69 13.22 -0.85 12.56
N LEU A 70 13.04 -2.17 12.44
CA LEU A 70 11.84 -2.86 12.92
C LEU A 70 11.60 -2.66 14.42
N SER A 71 12.65 -2.56 15.23
CA SER A 71 12.57 -2.28 16.68
C SER A 71 11.91 -0.93 17.01
N SER A 72 11.93 0.03 16.09
CA SER A 72 11.28 1.34 16.27
C SER A 72 9.79 1.35 15.86
N ILE A 73 9.36 0.29 15.17
CA ILE A 73 7.98 0.07 14.69
C ILE A 73 7.25 -0.92 15.59
N ALA A 74 7.96 -1.97 16.03
CA ALA A 74 7.40 -3.06 16.80
C ALA A 74 6.78 -2.59 18.13
N GLY A 75 5.68 -3.24 18.51
CA GLY A 75 4.93 -2.93 19.72
C GLY A 75 4.16 -1.61 19.69
N ARG A 76 4.28 -0.80 18.63
CA ARG A 76 3.50 0.42 18.44
C ARG A 76 2.31 0.15 17.53
N ALA A 77 1.18 0.79 17.82
CA ALA A 77 0.05 0.80 16.90
C ALA A 77 0.48 1.40 15.56
N ILE A 78 0.35 0.64 14.47
CA ILE A 78 0.94 1.01 13.18
C ILE A 78 0.38 2.32 12.62
N GLN A 79 -0.86 2.67 12.98
CA GLN A 79 -1.49 3.95 12.63
C GLN A 79 -0.76 5.19 13.18
N THR A 80 0.09 5.02 14.20
CA THR A 80 0.86 6.11 14.83
C THR A 80 2.24 6.33 14.20
N VAL A 81 2.70 5.42 13.34
CA VAL A 81 4.02 5.50 12.69
C VAL A 81 3.91 6.33 11.41
N ASP A 82 3.72 7.64 11.58
CA ASP A 82 3.44 8.59 10.48
C ASP A 82 4.55 8.66 9.42
N GLU A 83 5.77 8.27 9.78
CA GLU A 83 6.90 8.10 8.88
C GLU A 83 6.61 7.14 7.72
N LEU A 84 5.70 6.17 7.89
CA LEU A 84 5.30 5.22 6.84
C LEU A 84 4.42 5.85 5.77
N ARG A 85 3.71 6.94 6.07
CA ARG A 85 2.69 7.56 5.20
C ARG A 85 3.13 7.84 3.75
N PRO A 86 4.30 8.45 3.46
CA PRO A 86 4.65 8.83 2.09
C PRO A 86 5.00 7.62 1.20
N LEU A 87 5.28 6.45 1.78
CA LEU A 87 5.87 5.32 1.06
C LEU A 87 4.91 4.63 0.09
N ALA A 88 3.60 4.59 0.34
CA ALA A 88 2.65 3.88 -0.52
C ALA A 88 2.72 4.39 -1.96
N ASN A 89 2.61 5.71 -2.14
CA ASN A 89 2.70 6.35 -3.46
C ASN A 89 4.15 6.44 -3.95
N TRP A 90 5.10 6.72 -3.06
CA TRP A 90 6.51 6.84 -3.44
C TRP A 90 7.05 5.53 -4.04
N THR A 91 6.81 4.40 -3.37
CA THR A 91 7.27 3.08 -3.86
C THR A 91 6.63 2.71 -5.18
N GLU A 92 5.35 3.01 -5.40
CA GLU A 92 4.67 2.82 -6.69
C GLU A 92 5.35 3.61 -7.82
N GLN A 93 5.63 4.90 -7.58
CA GLN A 93 6.31 5.74 -8.56
C GLN A 93 7.74 5.24 -8.84
N VAL A 94 8.50 4.84 -7.82
CA VAL A 94 9.84 4.24 -8.00
C VAL A 94 9.75 2.98 -8.85
N MET A 95 8.81 2.08 -8.57
CA MET A 95 8.66 0.83 -9.33
C MET A 95 8.23 1.09 -10.78
N LEU A 96 7.41 2.11 -11.02
CA LEU A 96 7.00 2.53 -12.36
C LEU A 96 8.17 3.11 -13.17
N HIS A 97 8.91 4.04 -12.56
CA HIS A 97 10.03 4.72 -13.23
C HIS A 97 11.31 3.87 -13.29
N ARG A 98 11.47 2.90 -12.39
CA ARG A 98 12.69 2.09 -12.20
C ARG A 98 13.94 2.94 -11.98
N ALA A 99 13.77 4.10 -11.35
CA ALA A 99 14.79 5.11 -11.14
C ALA A 99 14.58 5.80 -9.79
N ILE A 100 15.68 6.13 -9.10
CA ILE A 100 15.67 6.93 -7.86
C ILE A 100 16.74 8.03 -7.97
N PHE A 101 16.29 9.26 -7.82
CA PHE A 101 17.11 10.46 -7.73
C PHE A 101 17.29 10.85 -6.27
N PHE A 102 18.54 10.98 -5.85
CA PHE A 102 18.96 11.39 -4.52
C PHE A 102 19.39 12.86 -4.54
N GLU A 103 18.89 13.64 -3.58
CA GLU A 103 19.45 14.95 -3.24
C GLU A 103 20.08 14.85 -1.85
N LEU A 104 21.41 14.99 -1.78
CA LEU A 104 22.14 15.05 -0.52
C LEU A 104 22.29 16.53 -0.11
N ALA A 105 21.60 16.95 0.95
CA ALA A 105 21.59 18.34 1.41
C ALA A 105 22.30 18.48 2.76
N PHE A 106 23.56 18.94 2.75
CA PHE A 106 24.40 19.09 3.94
C PHE A 106 25.16 20.42 3.90
N MET A 107 25.21 21.12 5.04
CA MET A 107 25.96 22.38 5.19
C MET A 107 25.64 23.45 4.12
N GLY A 108 24.39 23.53 3.67
CA GLY A 108 23.96 24.46 2.61
C GLY A 108 24.35 24.04 1.18
N VAL A 109 25.03 22.91 1.01
CA VAL A 109 25.36 22.31 -0.29
C VAL A 109 24.35 21.22 -0.63
N ARG A 110 23.93 21.20 -1.89
CA ARG A 110 23.08 20.14 -2.46
C ARG A 110 23.86 19.39 -3.52
N ALA A 111 23.98 18.08 -3.36
CA ALA A 111 24.61 17.21 -4.34
C ALA A 111 23.56 16.24 -4.92
N PRO A 112 23.25 16.33 -6.22
CA PRO A 112 22.37 15.39 -6.88
C PRO A 112 23.11 14.09 -7.20
N TRP A 113 22.39 12.97 -7.15
CA TRP A 113 22.91 11.67 -7.55
C TRP A 113 21.80 10.74 -8.03
N VAL A 114 22.07 9.90 -9.02
CA VAL A 114 21.11 8.92 -9.54
C VAL A 114 21.61 7.53 -9.18
N ALA A 115 20.77 6.70 -8.57
CA ALA A 115 21.13 5.31 -8.32
C ALA A 115 21.26 4.52 -9.62
N THR A 116 22.20 3.58 -9.65
CA THR A 116 22.31 2.64 -10.76
C THR A 116 21.13 1.67 -10.76
N GLU A 117 20.82 1.09 -11.93
CA GLU A 117 19.73 0.10 -12.03
C GLU A 117 19.94 -1.09 -11.08
N ASP A 118 21.19 -1.55 -10.91
CA ASP A 118 21.53 -2.65 -10.00
C ASP A 118 21.30 -2.26 -8.53
N ALA A 119 21.61 -1.02 -8.15
CA ALA A 119 21.31 -0.53 -6.80
C ALA A 119 19.80 -0.50 -6.55
N ILE A 120 19.00 -0.13 -7.55
CA ILE A 120 17.53 -0.13 -7.46
C ILE A 120 16.97 -1.55 -7.34
N LYS A 121 17.48 -2.50 -8.14
CA LYS A 121 17.12 -3.92 -8.03
C LYS A 121 17.40 -4.46 -6.63
N GLY A 122 18.54 -4.09 -6.04
CA GLY A 122 18.89 -4.44 -4.66
C GLY A 122 17.90 -3.91 -3.62
N LEU A 123 17.19 -2.81 -3.92
CA LEU A 123 16.17 -2.23 -3.04
C LEU A 123 14.77 -2.85 -3.20
N TYR A 124 14.53 -3.73 -4.17
CA TYR A 124 13.20 -4.31 -4.40
C TYR A 124 12.55 -4.96 -3.17
N PRO A 125 13.27 -5.72 -2.33
CA PRO A 125 12.69 -6.26 -1.09
C PRO A 125 12.20 -5.14 -0.16
N PHE A 126 13.02 -4.09 0.03
CA PHE A 126 12.64 -2.92 0.81
C PHE A 126 11.42 -2.20 0.22
N LEU A 127 11.41 -1.94 -1.10
CA LEU A 127 10.30 -1.24 -1.76
C LEU A 127 8.97 -2.00 -1.62
N ARG A 128 9.00 -3.34 -1.71
CA ARG A 128 7.80 -4.17 -1.52
C ARG A 128 7.28 -4.09 -0.09
N LEU A 129 8.17 -4.27 0.89
CA LEU A 129 7.79 -4.18 2.30
C LEU A 129 7.31 -2.77 2.67
N ALA A 130 7.98 -1.74 2.16
CA ALA A 130 7.62 -0.34 2.35
C ALA A 130 6.24 -0.01 1.81
N ARG A 131 5.90 -0.52 0.63
CA ARG A 131 4.57 -0.38 0.05
C ARG A 131 3.51 -1.00 0.97
N THR A 132 3.71 -2.25 1.40
CA THR A 132 2.76 -2.99 2.25
C THR A 132 2.58 -2.31 3.61
N LEU A 133 3.68 -1.97 4.30
CA LEU A 133 3.62 -1.30 5.61
C LEU A 133 2.94 0.06 5.54
N SER A 134 3.22 0.84 4.49
CA SER A 134 2.58 2.13 4.29
C SER A 134 1.09 2.02 4.06
N ARG A 135 0.65 1.07 3.22
CA ARG A 135 -0.76 0.78 3.00
C ARG A 135 -1.42 0.33 4.30
N LEU A 136 -0.81 -0.58 5.05
CA LEU A 136 -1.31 -1.03 6.34
C LEU A 136 -1.43 0.12 7.35
N HIS A 137 -0.43 1.02 7.42
CA HIS A 137 -0.50 2.24 8.23
C HIS A 137 -1.70 3.10 7.85
N LEU A 138 -1.92 3.36 6.56
CA LEU A 138 -3.02 4.18 6.06
C LEU A 138 -4.38 3.53 6.33
N LEU A 139 -4.49 2.20 6.15
CA LEU A 139 -5.68 1.43 6.47
C LEU A 139 -6.00 1.48 7.96
N ALA A 140 -5.02 1.15 8.81
CA ALA A 140 -5.15 1.21 10.26
C ALA A 140 -5.60 2.59 10.71
N LYS A 141 -5.01 3.65 10.15
CA LYS A 141 -5.38 5.03 10.46
C LYS A 141 -6.81 5.38 10.01
N SER A 142 -7.23 4.93 8.84
CA SER A 142 -8.59 5.16 8.33
C SER A 142 -9.65 4.39 9.12
N LEU A 143 -9.29 3.23 9.65
CA LEU A 143 -10.18 2.34 10.42
C LEU A 143 -10.04 2.53 11.94
N ASN A 144 -9.16 3.45 12.37
CA ASN A 144 -8.81 3.69 13.77
C ASN A 144 -8.38 2.41 14.51
N SER A 145 -7.56 1.58 13.86
CA SER A 145 -7.09 0.29 14.36
C SER A 145 -5.83 0.43 15.21
N GLU A 146 -5.81 -0.24 16.36
CA GLU A 146 -4.65 -0.31 17.25
C GLU A 146 -3.67 -1.44 16.92
N LEU A 147 -3.81 -2.10 15.76
CA LEU A 147 -2.92 -3.18 15.33
C LEU A 147 -1.44 -2.79 15.50
N ALA A 148 -0.72 -3.61 16.26
CA ALA A 148 0.72 -3.47 16.49
C ALA A 148 1.46 -4.67 15.90
N LEU A 149 2.64 -4.42 15.34
CA LEU A 149 3.49 -5.45 14.76
C LEU A 149 4.47 -6.01 15.79
N THR A 150 4.82 -7.29 15.69
CA THR A 150 5.96 -7.86 16.40
C THR A 150 7.28 -7.49 15.71
N GLU A 151 8.43 -7.80 16.30
CA GLU A 151 9.73 -7.54 15.64
C GLU A 151 9.99 -8.49 14.46
N ASP A 152 9.34 -9.65 14.45
CA ASP A 152 9.54 -10.78 13.55
C ASP A 152 8.33 -11.04 12.63
N PHE A 153 7.49 -10.02 12.40
CA PHE A 153 6.31 -10.20 11.55
C PHE A 153 6.69 -10.62 10.12
N GLU A 154 5.86 -11.49 9.55
CA GLU A 154 5.97 -11.89 8.15
C GLU A 154 4.58 -11.88 7.52
N PHE A 155 4.36 -11.00 6.52
CA PHE A 155 3.10 -10.96 5.80
C PHE A 155 2.93 -12.22 4.95
N SER A 156 1.81 -12.91 5.13
CA SER A 156 1.39 -13.93 4.18
C SER A 156 0.99 -13.30 2.84
N THR A 157 0.93 -14.11 1.78
CA THR A 157 0.41 -13.67 0.48
C THR A 157 -1.04 -13.16 0.59
N GLU A 158 -1.83 -13.75 1.49
CA GLU A 158 -3.21 -13.35 1.78
C GLU A 158 -3.25 -11.97 2.44
N ASP A 159 -2.45 -11.72 3.49
CA ASP A 159 -2.37 -10.41 4.14
C ASP A 159 -2.01 -9.30 3.13
N VAL A 160 -1.05 -9.56 2.23
CA VAL A 160 -0.67 -8.60 1.18
C VAL A 160 -1.82 -8.36 0.22
N GLY A 161 -2.53 -9.41 -0.19
CA GLY A 161 -3.69 -9.30 -1.09
C GLY A 161 -4.83 -8.49 -0.47
N ASP A 162 -5.12 -8.74 0.80
CA ASP A 162 -6.18 -8.07 1.57
C ASP A 162 -5.85 -6.60 1.82
N ILE A 163 -4.60 -6.29 2.19
CA ILE A 163 -4.10 -4.91 2.30
C ILE A 163 -4.24 -4.19 0.96
N ASP A 164 -3.84 -4.82 -0.14
CA ASP A 164 -3.89 -4.23 -1.47
C ASP A 164 -5.33 -3.97 -1.93
N LEU A 165 -6.26 -4.89 -1.66
CA LEU A 165 -7.69 -4.75 -1.95
C LEU A 165 -8.31 -3.63 -1.11
N ALA A 166 -8.18 -3.70 0.21
CA ALA A 166 -8.73 -2.71 1.12
C ALA A 166 -8.22 -1.30 0.83
N PHE A 167 -6.92 -1.17 0.54
CA PHE A 167 -6.32 0.12 0.22
C PHE A 167 -6.90 0.70 -1.07
N ALA A 168 -7.06 -0.14 -2.10
CA ALA A 168 -7.70 0.26 -3.35
C ALA A 168 -9.16 0.70 -3.12
N LEU A 169 -9.92 -0.04 -2.34
CA LEU A 169 -11.32 0.28 -2.02
C LEU A 169 -11.43 1.63 -1.31
N LEU A 170 -10.66 1.85 -0.24
CA LEU A 170 -10.72 3.13 0.51
C LEU A 170 -10.20 4.33 -0.30
N LYS A 171 -9.39 4.10 -1.33
CA LYS A 171 -9.00 5.12 -2.32
C LYS A 171 -10.12 5.42 -3.34
N GLY A 172 -11.21 4.66 -3.33
CA GLY A 172 -12.34 4.79 -4.26
C GLY A 172 -12.17 3.99 -5.55
N GLU A 173 -11.21 3.07 -5.62
CA GLU A 173 -11.02 2.19 -6.77
C GLU A 173 -12.00 1.01 -6.73
N ARG A 174 -12.42 0.58 -7.92
CA ARG A 174 -13.21 -0.64 -8.12
C ARG A 174 -12.29 -1.81 -8.48
N ARG A 175 -12.52 -2.98 -7.89
CA ARG A 175 -11.71 -4.19 -8.14
C ARG A 175 -12.59 -5.35 -8.62
N SER A 176 -12.04 -6.18 -9.50
CA SER A 176 -12.70 -7.44 -9.85
C SER A 176 -12.50 -8.42 -8.69
N VAL A 177 -13.54 -9.15 -8.34
CA VAL A 177 -13.49 -10.20 -7.33
C VAL A 177 -14.04 -11.48 -7.91
N ASN A 178 -13.52 -12.60 -7.43
CA ASN A 178 -14.09 -13.90 -7.70
C ASN A 178 -15.07 -14.20 -6.58
N ILE A 179 -16.33 -14.36 -6.95
CA ILE A 179 -17.38 -14.70 -6.01
C ILE A 179 -17.86 -16.09 -6.41
N GLU A 180 -17.78 -17.01 -5.46
CA GLU A 180 -18.35 -18.35 -5.62
C GLU A 180 -19.88 -18.28 -5.66
N SER A 181 -20.54 -19.43 -5.63
CA SER A 181 -21.99 -19.42 -5.55
C SER A 181 -22.48 -18.80 -4.24
N ILE A 182 -23.36 -17.81 -4.32
CA ILE A 182 -24.01 -17.21 -3.14
C ILE A 182 -25.41 -17.79 -3.01
N GLU A 183 -25.75 -18.27 -1.82
CA GLU A 183 -27.14 -18.61 -1.49
C GLU A 183 -27.78 -17.47 -0.69
N LEU A 184 -28.98 -17.06 -1.09
CA LEU A 184 -29.70 -15.98 -0.43
C LEU A 184 -31.21 -16.23 -0.39
N ASP A 185 -31.84 -15.67 0.64
CA ASP A 185 -33.29 -15.64 0.81
C ASP A 185 -33.83 -14.36 0.14
N PRO A 186 -34.54 -14.46 -1.00
CA PRO A 186 -35.01 -13.27 -1.71
C PRO A 186 -36.16 -12.60 -0.94
N VAL A 187 -36.06 -11.29 -0.74
CA VAL A 187 -37.09 -10.49 -0.03
C VAL A 187 -38.31 -10.22 -0.93
N LEU A 188 -38.15 -10.33 -2.25
CA LEU A 188 -39.21 -10.18 -3.25
C LEU A 188 -39.18 -11.36 -4.23
N PRO A 189 -40.34 -11.77 -4.79
CA PRO A 189 -40.39 -12.80 -5.82
C PRO A 189 -39.53 -12.42 -7.03
N LEU A 190 -38.54 -13.26 -7.37
CA LEU A 190 -37.60 -13.03 -8.48
C LEU A 190 -38.20 -13.33 -9.87
N VAL A 191 -39.52 -13.22 -10.01
CA VAL A 191 -40.21 -13.40 -11.29
C VAL A 191 -39.74 -12.27 -12.21
N ASP A 192 -39.20 -12.61 -13.38
CA ASP A 192 -38.67 -11.69 -14.41
C ASP A 192 -37.30 -11.02 -14.17
N VAL A 193 -36.44 -11.57 -13.29
CA VAL A 193 -35.06 -11.07 -13.05
C VAL A 193 -34.00 -11.76 -13.91
N LEU A 194 -34.41 -12.50 -14.95
CA LEU A 194 -33.52 -13.08 -15.95
C LEU A 194 -32.82 -11.92 -16.69
N ASP A 195 -31.48 -11.86 -16.66
CA ASP A 195 -30.60 -10.83 -17.27
C ASP A 195 -30.41 -9.47 -16.56
N LYS A 196 -30.50 -9.40 -15.22
CA LYS A 196 -30.19 -8.14 -14.51
C LYS A 196 -28.82 -8.13 -13.82
N ASN A 197 -28.20 -6.95 -13.80
CA ASN A 197 -27.06 -6.66 -12.94
C ASN A 197 -27.55 -6.60 -11.49
N PHE A 198 -26.98 -7.42 -10.61
CA PHE A 198 -27.25 -7.35 -9.17
C PHE A 198 -26.31 -6.36 -8.53
N TYR A 199 -26.80 -5.71 -7.48
CA TYR A 199 -25.95 -4.98 -6.57
C TYR A 199 -26.38 -5.27 -5.16
N CYS A 200 -25.42 -5.68 -4.33
CA CYS A 200 -25.62 -5.83 -2.90
C CYS A 200 -24.60 -4.96 -2.16
N THR A 201 -25.00 -4.46 -1.00
CA THR A 201 -24.12 -3.77 -0.06
C THR A 201 -23.84 -4.70 1.10
N THR A 202 -22.59 -4.79 1.52
CA THR A 202 -22.17 -5.58 2.67
C THR A 202 -20.99 -4.91 3.37
N THR A 203 -20.44 -5.57 4.38
CA THR A 203 -19.23 -5.15 5.08
C THR A 203 -18.11 -6.16 4.81
N LEU A 204 -16.97 -5.66 4.34
CA LEU A 204 -15.73 -6.41 4.25
C LEU A 204 -15.00 -6.32 5.60
N SER A 205 -14.89 -7.44 6.31
CA SER A 205 -14.07 -7.53 7.52
C SER A 205 -12.62 -7.80 7.13
N LEU A 206 -11.72 -6.88 7.47
CA LEU A 206 -10.30 -6.98 7.16
C LEU A 206 -9.55 -7.51 8.38
N THR A 207 -8.92 -8.67 8.25
CA THR A 207 -8.14 -9.30 9.31
C THR A 207 -6.70 -9.44 8.85
N ILE A 208 -5.74 -8.96 9.64
CA ILE A 208 -4.31 -9.03 9.34
C ILE A 208 -3.62 -9.70 10.52
N PHE A 209 -2.76 -10.71 10.26
CA PHE A 209 -2.16 -11.54 11.32
C PHE A 209 -3.19 -12.17 12.27
N GLY A 210 -4.38 -12.52 11.76
CA GLY A 210 -5.48 -13.06 12.57
C GLY A 210 -6.15 -12.05 13.51
N GLN A 211 -5.78 -10.76 13.43
CA GLN A 211 -6.41 -9.69 14.20
C GLN A 211 -7.28 -8.82 13.31
N LEU A 212 -8.49 -8.51 13.77
CA LEU A 212 -9.40 -7.61 13.05
C LEU A 212 -8.75 -6.22 12.96
N LEU A 213 -8.45 -5.78 11.75
CA LEU A 213 -8.02 -4.41 11.49
C LEU A 213 -9.22 -3.48 11.51
N GLY A 214 -10.34 -3.90 10.92
CA GLY A 214 -11.59 -3.16 10.92
C GLY A 214 -12.53 -3.60 9.81
N GLU A 215 -13.61 -2.83 9.65
CA GLU A 215 -14.70 -3.13 8.74
C GLU A 215 -14.85 -2.04 7.68
N ILE A 216 -14.97 -2.45 6.42
CA ILE A 216 -15.11 -1.55 5.27
C ILE A 216 -16.48 -1.77 4.63
N PRO A 217 -17.37 -0.77 4.58
CA PRO A 217 -18.63 -0.90 3.85
C PRO A 217 -18.36 -0.94 2.34
N VAL A 218 -18.85 -1.98 1.67
CA VAL A 218 -18.60 -2.24 0.25
C VAL A 218 -19.90 -2.51 -0.51
N GLY A 219 -19.90 -2.07 -1.77
CA GLY A 219 -20.88 -2.46 -2.77
C GLY A 219 -20.29 -3.54 -3.67
N ILE A 220 -21.08 -4.54 -4.01
CA ILE A 220 -20.72 -5.61 -4.93
C ILE A 220 -21.69 -5.60 -6.09
N GLU A 221 -21.19 -5.30 -7.28
CA GLU A 221 -21.91 -5.38 -8.55
C GLU A 221 -21.67 -6.74 -9.21
N LEU A 222 -22.73 -7.49 -9.49
CA LEU A 222 -22.69 -8.78 -10.17
C LEU A 222 -23.38 -8.65 -11.54
N SER A 223 -22.67 -8.98 -12.61
CA SER A 223 -23.18 -8.97 -13.99
C SER A 223 -23.05 -10.36 -14.60
N GLY A 224 -24.05 -10.82 -15.37
CA GLY A 224 -24.00 -12.14 -16.02
C GLY A 224 -24.00 -13.33 -15.04
N PHE A 225 -24.51 -13.13 -13.83
CA PHE A 225 -24.75 -14.20 -12.86
C PHE A 225 -26.08 -14.89 -13.17
N LEU A 226 -26.10 -16.21 -13.04
CA LEU A 226 -27.28 -17.04 -13.17
C LEU A 226 -27.99 -17.15 -11.82
N ILE A 227 -29.31 -17.19 -11.84
CA ILE A 227 -30.13 -17.44 -10.65
C ILE A 227 -30.75 -18.83 -10.78
N GLU A 228 -30.50 -19.68 -9.80
CA GLU A 228 -31.12 -21.01 -9.70
C GLU A 228 -31.94 -21.08 -8.42
N ARG A 229 -33.21 -21.52 -8.51
CA ARG A 229 -34.00 -21.86 -7.32
C ARG A 229 -33.52 -23.19 -6.78
N LEU A 230 -33.25 -23.24 -5.48
CA LEU A 230 -32.86 -24.49 -4.85
C LEU A 230 -34.07 -25.43 -4.75
N PRO A 231 -33.91 -26.74 -5.05
CA PRO A 231 -34.96 -27.72 -4.82
C PRO A 231 -35.40 -27.69 -3.35
N ASP A 232 -36.70 -27.76 -3.12
CA ASP A 232 -37.30 -27.84 -1.78
C ASP A 232 -36.97 -26.68 -0.83
N SER A 233 -36.60 -25.50 -1.38
CA SER A 233 -36.28 -24.30 -0.61
C SER A 233 -36.73 -23.03 -1.33
N GLU A 234 -37.10 -21.99 -0.56
CA GLU A 234 -37.35 -20.63 -1.08
C GLU A 234 -36.05 -19.89 -1.41
N LYS A 235 -34.90 -20.47 -1.06
CA LYS A 235 -33.59 -19.91 -1.36
C LYS A 235 -33.26 -19.95 -2.83
N VAL A 236 -32.52 -18.93 -3.26
CA VAL A 236 -31.89 -18.91 -4.57
C VAL A 236 -30.38 -18.97 -4.45
N ARG A 237 -29.76 -19.62 -5.43
CA ARG A 237 -28.33 -19.63 -5.64
C ARG A 237 -27.99 -18.71 -6.80
N LEU A 238 -27.13 -17.74 -6.55
CA LEU A 238 -26.45 -16.96 -7.58
C LEU A 238 -25.16 -17.69 -7.94
N SER A 239 -24.98 -18.04 -9.21
CA SER A 239 -23.74 -18.65 -9.72
C SER A 239 -23.18 -17.83 -10.87
N MET A 240 -21.86 -17.84 -11.04
CA MET A 240 -21.21 -17.09 -12.12
C MET A 240 -21.48 -17.79 -13.46
N GLY A 241 -22.17 -17.10 -14.39
CA GLY A 241 -22.36 -17.59 -15.76
C GLY A 241 -21.10 -17.45 -16.62
N GLU A 242 -21.14 -17.90 -17.88
CA GLU A 242 -19.98 -17.89 -18.79
C GLU A 242 -19.38 -16.49 -19.03
N THR A 243 -20.21 -15.45 -18.96
CA THR A 243 -19.80 -14.03 -19.09
C THR A 243 -19.79 -13.29 -17.75
N GLY A 244 -19.94 -14.03 -16.64
CA GLY A 244 -20.12 -13.50 -15.31
C GLY A 244 -18.94 -12.66 -14.84
N ARG A 245 -19.22 -11.51 -14.23
CA ARG A 245 -18.22 -10.62 -13.62
C ARG A 245 -18.74 -10.08 -12.31
N ALA A 246 -17.89 -10.08 -11.30
CA ALA A 246 -18.17 -9.44 -10.02
C ALA A 246 -17.16 -8.34 -9.74
N TRP A 247 -17.67 -7.22 -9.24
CA TRP A 247 -16.86 -6.07 -8.91
C TRP A 247 -17.20 -5.56 -7.53
N ILE A 248 -16.18 -5.21 -6.77
CA ILE A 248 -16.29 -4.62 -5.44
C ILE A 248 -15.82 -3.17 -5.47
N SER A 249 -16.55 -2.30 -4.77
CA SER A 249 -16.24 -0.88 -4.60
C SER A 249 -16.60 -0.41 -3.20
N TYR A 250 -16.05 0.72 -2.77
CA TYR A 250 -16.38 1.32 -1.47
C TYR A 250 -17.77 1.97 -1.48
N ALA A 251 -18.64 1.57 -0.56
CA ALA A 251 -20.06 1.95 -0.60
C ALA A 251 -20.32 3.42 -0.22
N LYS A 252 -19.41 4.09 0.49
CA LYS A 252 -19.65 5.47 0.99
C LYS A 252 -19.65 6.55 -0.11
N HIS A 253 -19.38 6.18 -1.37
CA HIS A 253 -19.49 7.05 -2.54
C HIS A 253 -20.79 6.87 -3.34
N ASP A 254 -21.66 5.93 -2.98
CA ASP A 254 -23.00 5.84 -3.56
C ASP A 254 -23.93 6.86 -2.90
N ASN A 255 -23.89 8.08 -3.44
CA ASN A 255 -24.90 9.11 -3.27
C ASN A 255 -26.31 8.49 -3.25
N GLU A 256 -27.17 9.01 -2.38
CA GLU A 256 -28.61 8.70 -2.25
C GLU A 256 -29.38 8.63 -3.59
N LYS A 257 -28.83 9.19 -4.67
CA LYS A 257 -29.35 9.07 -6.05
C LYS A 257 -29.42 7.65 -6.59
N ASN A 258 -28.51 6.73 -6.23
CA ASN A 258 -28.58 5.33 -6.69
C ASN A 258 -29.55 4.47 -5.87
N ARG A 259 -29.95 4.94 -4.69
CA ARG A 259 -30.94 4.26 -3.85
C ARG A 259 -32.38 4.41 -4.40
N LEU A 260 -32.66 5.50 -5.11
CA LEU A 260 -33.97 5.81 -5.70
C LEU A 260 -34.17 5.31 -7.15
N ALA A 261 -33.11 4.86 -7.83
CA ALA A 261 -33.23 4.32 -9.19
C ALA A 261 -33.74 2.86 -9.23
N ARG A 262 -34.07 2.26 -8.08
CA ARG A 262 -34.57 0.88 -7.96
C ARG A 262 -36.04 0.77 -7.57
N GLU A 263 -36.74 1.89 -7.37
CA GLU A 263 -38.18 1.87 -7.10
C GLU A 263 -39.03 2.12 -8.35
N HIS A 264 -38.45 2.53 -9.48
CA HIS A 264 -39.18 2.67 -10.75
C HIS A 264 -38.30 2.33 -11.95
N GLN A 265 -38.33 1.06 -12.36
CA GLN A 265 -38.35 0.63 -13.77
C GLN A 265 -38.67 -0.86 -13.88
#